data_AF-A0A317U4Y6-F1
#
_entry.id   AF-A0A317U4Y6-F1
#
_cell.length_a   1.000
_cell.length_b   1.000
_cell.length_c   1.000
_cell.angle_alpha   90.00
_cell.angle_beta   90.00
_cell.angle_gamma   90.00
#
_symmetry.space_group_name_H-M   'P 1'
#
loop_
_entity.id
_entity.type
_entity.pdbx_description
1 polymer ?
#
loop_
_entity_poly.entity_id
_entity_poly.type
_entity_poly.pdbx_seq_one_letter_code
_entity_poly.pdbx_strand_id
1 'polypeptide(L)'
;MSMSKIIISKEQSTANPSFKDDPTIELQERIIDNPAKGNCGYYAFAIGLINIIQQEGTGITFDKWVQLDPSIKNYYDAICKFDFDNPDNKLLEVLQRTLRLITYNLQIDELRWACTSAKKEDEYRALVAISTYRKFAEMYHGTDLDPRFNQFVSSVDIKNALKKIDHSRIVAEHESLVLAPLFISLIYGEEVAPETITVSTEPKFNSPIILALHSITQDFVWATHLELDYLANAFEVNLHTLENGVQQYEYKDLPSQHTITLNNQHNMHWTTKVTMAKSRKSSAQPGDSSGGSALGLSSKKIKAIDSEPHVKKQTREEKDAIALTIQDEDLQKTKTGTQKKTEPVRADVEIKQNKKRGKLQEFSSKPSLFRQREEISLALITSNAEQKELNRLIRIVNRAVVDYCSYSDGILFSIFHRHGESGRRRARKFNGEFSLLNKEFSKINGEFSSITALIQAKEMLIDYLKDGKNGRTHPHSFRTMLLQGLLTNKLEREMDLKYVSKNYSNLLAEFEELLIPHRGHQYIN
;
A
#
# COMPACT_ATOMS: atom_id res chain seq x y z
N MET A 1 4.22 14.35 67.20
CA MET A 1 3.43 13.74 66.12
C MET A 1 4.34 12.84 65.30
N SER A 2 4.34 11.55 65.59
CA SER A 2 4.88 10.48 64.72
C SER A 2 4.63 9.13 65.37
N MET A 3 4.28 8.15 64.53
CA MET A 3 4.28 6.69 64.72
C MET A 3 3.14 6.08 65.55
N SER A 4 2.08 5.69 64.85
CA SER A 4 1.11 4.69 65.31
C SER A 4 1.30 3.40 64.49
N LYS A 5 1.72 2.33 65.18
CA LYS A 5 1.58 0.94 64.74
C LYS A 5 0.12 0.52 64.93
N ILE A 6 -0.50 -0.10 63.94
CA ILE A 6 -1.58 -1.07 64.16
C ILE A 6 -1.39 -2.27 63.23
N ILE A 7 -1.52 -3.43 63.84
CA ILE A 7 -1.44 -4.80 63.34
C ILE A 7 -2.79 -5.16 62.72
N ILE A 8 -2.82 -5.81 61.54
CA ILE A 8 -3.95 -6.66 61.13
C ILE A 8 -3.41 -7.98 60.53
N SER A 9 -4.19 -9.01 60.82
CA SER A 9 -3.94 -10.44 60.98
C SER A 9 -3.67 -11.28 59.72
N LYS A 10 -2.97 -12.40 59.97
CA LYS A 10 -2.94 -13.62 59.15
C LYS A 10 -4.35 -14.21 59.01
N GLU A 11 -4.80 -14.40 57.77
CA GLU A 11 -5.74 -15.48 57.44
C GLU A 11 -5.02 -16.46 56.51
N GLN A 12 -4.89 -17.70 56.99
CA GLN A 12 -4.55 -18.86 56.18
C GLN A 12 -5.82 -19.28 55.43
N SER A 13 -5.80 -19.14 54.11
CA SER A 13 -6.79 -19.79 53.24
C SER A 13 -6.12 -20.97 52.53
N THR A 14 -6.49 -22.17 52.96
CA THR A 14 -6.21 -23.44 52.30
C THR A 14 -7.18 -23.60 51.14
N ALA A 15 -6.76 -23.22 49.94
CA ALA A 15 -7.35 -23.70 48.70
C ALA A 15 -6.22 -23.80 47.65
N ASN A 16 -5.77 -25.02 47.40
CA ASN A 16 -4.96 -25.36 46.23
C ASN A 16 -5.92 -25.60 45.05
N PRO A 17 -6.12 -24.66 44.10
CA PRO A 17 -6.36 -25.07 42.75
C PRO A 17 -5.02 -25.57 42.20
N SER A 18 -4.96 -26.86 41.89
CA SER A 18 -3.96 -27.40 40.97
C SER A 18 -4.02 -26.57 39.69
N PHE A 19 -3.09 -25.60 39.56
CA PHE A 19 -2.77 -24.97 38.29
C PHE A 19 -2.23 -26.09 37.41
N LYS A 20 -3.08 -26.59 36.52
CA LYS A 20 -2.62 -27.33 35.35
C LYS A 20 -1.62 -26.44 34.65
N ASP A 21 -0.43 -26.98 34.41
CA ASP A 21 0.68 -26.35 33.70
C ASP A 21 0.16 -25.64 32.45
N ASP A 22 0.00 -24.32 32.56
CA ASP A 22 -0.27 -23.47 31.41
C ASP A 22 1.02 -23.47 30.58
N PRO A 23 1.02 -23.99 29.35
CA PRO A 23 2.24 -24.08 28.56
C PRO A 23 2.80 -22.67 28.43
N THR A 24 3.98 -22.45 29.00
CA THR A 24 4.64 -21.14 28.93
C THR A 24 4.91 -20.84 27.46
N ILE A 25 4.14 -19.92 26.88
CA ILE A 25 4.29 -19.49 25.49
C ILE A 25 5.47 -18.52 25.45
N GLU A 26 6.53 -18.87 24.73
CA GLU A 26 7.69 -18.01 24.49
C GLU A 26 7.56 -17.40 23.09
N LEU A 27 7.66 -16.08 22.98
CA LEU A 27 7.72 -15.40 21.70
C LEU A 27 9.15 -15.50 21.16
N GLN A 28 9.30 -16.12 19.99
CA GLN A 28 10.58 -16.26 19.31
C GLN A 28 10.56 -15.42 18.03
N GLU A 29 11.54 -14.53 17.90
CA GLU A 29 11.82 -13.86 16.64
C GLU A 29 12.64 -14.79 15.73
N ARG A 30 12.30 -14.80 14.44
CA ARG A 30 12.99 -15.62 13.46
C ARG A 30 13.08 -14.90 12.12
N ILE A 31 14.20 -15.09 11.42
CA ILE A 31 14.36 -14.65 10.04
C ILE A 31 13.93 -15.80 9.14
N ILE A 32 12.98 -15.52 8.26
CA ILE A 32 12.47 -16.45 7.25
C ILE A 32 13.08 -16.06 5.91
N ASP A 33 13.78 -17.03 5.33
CA ASP A 33 14.34 -16.93 3.99
C ASP A 33 13.30 -17.36 2.94
N ASN A 34 13.55 -17.06 1.67
CA ASN A 34 12.68 -17.38 0.55
C ASN A 34 13.48 -17.95 -0.63
N PRO A 35 12.83 -18.52 -1.67
CA PRO A 35 13.51 -19.14 -2.80
C PRO A 35 14.46 -18.25 -3.61
N ALA A 36 14.51 -16.94 -3.33
CA ALA A 36 15.28 -15.94 -4.04
C ALA A 36 15.04 -16.00 -5.57
N LYS A 37 15.98 -15.55 -6.40
CA LYS A 37 15.92 -15.39 -7.88
C LYS A 37 15.43 -14.03 -8.39
N GLY A 38 15.47 -12.98 -7.57
CA GLY A 38 15.02 -11.63 -7.97
C GLY A 38 13.54 -11.34 -7.68
N ASN A 39 12.81 -12.32 -7.16
CA ASN A 39 11.46 -12.16 -6.59
C ASN A 39 11.47 -11.87 -5.07
N CYS A 40 12.66 -11.81 -4.46
CA CYS A 40 12.85 -11.88 -3.02
C CYS A 40 12.08 -10.81 -2.24
N GLY A 41 11.99 -9.57 -2.73
CA GLY A 41 11.25 -8.51 -2.04
C GLY A 41 9.75 -8.80 -1.95
N TYR A 42 9.13 -9.27 -3.03
CA TYR A 42 7.71 -9.63 -3.06
C TYR A 42 7.43 -10.91 -2.26
N TYR A 43 8.32 -11.91 -2.31
CA TYR A 43 8.21 -13.07 -1.41
C TYR A 43 8.30 -12.66 0.06
N ALA A 44 9.27 -11.81 0.42
CA ALA A 44 9.47 -11.38 1.79
C ALA A 44 8.25 -10.61 2.31
N PHE A 45 7.68 -9.72 1.49
CA PHE A 45 6.44 -9.03 1.82
C PHE A 45 5.26 -10.00 1.96
N ALA A 46 5.10 -10.96 1.04
CA ALA A 46 4.06 -11.98 1.11
C ALA A 46 4.17 -12.83 2.38
N ILE A 47 5.36 -13.25 2.78
CA ILE A 47 5.61 -13.98 4.04
C ILE A 47 5.19 -13.12 5.25
N GLY A 48 5.46 -11.81 5.20
CA GLY A 48 5.00 -10.86 6.22
C GLY A 48 3.48 -10.81 6.33
N LEU A 49 2.78 -10.72 5.20
CA LEU A 49 1.32 -10.77 5.15
C LEU A 49 0.74 -12.11 5.60
N ILE A 50 1.35 -13.24 5.22
CA ILE A 50 0.96 -14.57 5.70
C ILE A 50 1.02 -14.62 7.23
N ASN A 51 2.12 -14.16 7.83
CA ASN A 51 2.28 -14.12 9.28
C ASN A 51 1.18 -13.26 9.94
N ILE A 52 0.87 -12.09 9.38
CA ILE A 52 -0.23 -11.25 9.88
C ILE A 52 -1.57 -11.98 9.79
N ILE A 53 -1.90 -12.57 8.63
CA ILE A 53 -3.17 -13.27 8.41
C ILE A 53 -3.34 -14.46 9.38
N GLN A 54 -2.26 -15.22 9.62
CA GLN A 54 -2.25 -16.32 10.59
C GLN A 54 -2.44 -15.82 12.03
N GLN A 55 -1.91 -14.65 12.38
CA GLN A 55 -2.05 -14.05 13.71
C GLN A 55 -3.43 -13.43 13.95
N GLU A 56 -4.02 -12.81 12.93
CA GLU A 56 -5.32 -12.13 13.04
C GLU A 56 -6.46 -13.11 13.37
N GLY A 57 -6.46 -14.31 12.76
CA GLY A 57 -7.53 -15.30 12.87
C GLY A 57 -8.89 -14.86 12.28
N THR A 58 -9.09 -13.56 12.06
CA THR A 58 -10.29 -12.95 11.46
C THR A 58 -10.23 -12.86 9.94
N GLY A 59 -9.03 -12.86 9.37
CA GLY A 59 -8.82 -12.75 7.92
C GLY A 59 -8.95 -11.34 7.34
N ILE A 60 -8.94 -10.28 8.15
CA ILE A 60 -9.10 -8.89 7.70
C ILE A 60 -8.06 -8.52 6.65
N THR A 61 -6.79 -8.84 6.89
CA THR A 61 -5.71 -8.57 5.93
C THR A 61 -5.89 -9.41 4.65
N PHE A 62 -6.43 -10.62 4.74
CA PHE A 62 -6.74 -11.44 3.57
C PHE A 62 -7.89 -10.86 2.75
N ASP A 63 -8.98 -10.44 3.38
CA ASP A 63 -10.11 -9.80 2.70
C ASP A 63 -9.66 -8.54 1.96
N LYS A 64 -8.75 -7.77 2.57
CA LYS A 64 -8.14 -6.61 1.92
C LYS A 64 -7.31 -7.00 0.70
N TRP A 65 -6.54 -8.08 0.79
CA TRP A 65 -5.81 -8.61 -0.36
C TRP A 65 -6.77 -9.04 -1.48
N VAL A 66 -7.88 -9.71 -1.15
CA VAL A 66 -8.89 -10.11 -2.16
C VAL A 66 -9.56 -8.90 -2.82
N GLN A 67 -9.76 -7.80 -2.07
CA GLN A 67 -10.27 -6.55 -2.65
C GLN A 67 -9.29 -5.92 -3.64
N LEU A 68 -7.98 -6.03 -3.38
CA LEU A 68 -6.93 -5.51 -4.26
C LEU A 68 -6.69 -6.43 -5.47
N ASP A 69 -6.77 -7.76 -5.27
CA ASP A 69 -6.68 -8.77 -6.32
C ASP A 69 -7.60 -9.97 -6.02
N PRO A 70 -8.77 -10.07 -6.68
CA PRO A 70 -9.72 -11.17 -6.46
C PRO A 70 -9.19 -12.57 -6.80
N SER A 71 -8.09 -12.67 -7.56
CA SER A 71 -7.52 -13.96 -7.97
C SER A 71 -7.03 -14.81 -6.78
N ILE A 72 -6.72 -14.15 -5.65
CA ILE A 72 -6.23 -14.83 -4.44
C ILE A 72 -7.32 -15.42 -3.55
N LYS A 73 -8.61 -15.21 -3.87
CA LYS A 73 -9.76 -15.60 -3.03
C LYS A 73 -9.75 -17.06 -2.56
N ASN A 74 -9.24 -17.98 -3.38
CA ASN A 74 -9.25 -19.42 -3.08
C ASN A 74 -8.01 -19.89 -2.30
N TYR A 75 -7.12 -18.98 -1.89
CA TYR A 75 -5.85 -19.33 -1.24
C TYR A 75 -5.87 -19.15 0.29
N TYR A 76 -6.99 -18.75 0.90
CA TYR A 76 -7.09 -18.52 2.34
C TYR A 76 -6.60 -19.71 3.17
N ASP A 77 -7.15 -20.90 2.91
CA ASP A 77 -6.79 -22.12 3.65
C ASP A 77 -5.30 -22.48 3.51
N ALA A 78 -4.72 -22.24 2.33
CA ALA A 78 -3.31 -22.49 2.07
C ALA A 78 -2.42 -21.50 2.83
N ILE A 79 -2.83 -20.23 2.90
CA ILE A 79 -2.16 -19.19 3.70
C ILE A 79 -2.24 -19.52 5.19
N CYS A 80 -3.41 -19.86 5.71
CA CYS A 80 -3.58 -20.20 7.12
C CYS A 80 -2.74 -21.42 7.53
N LYS A 81 -2.55 -22.38 6.62
CA LYS A 81 -1.75 -23.61 6.85
C LYS A 81 -0.29 -23.49 6.44
N PHE A 82 0.17 -22.29 6.05
CA PHE A 82 1.54 -22.09 5.59
C PHE A 82 2.56 -22.44 6.69
N ASP A 83 3.50 -23.32 6.36
CA ASP A 83 4.58 -23.76 7.24
C ASP A 83 5.87 -22.98 6.92
N PHE A 84 6.34 -22.16 7.86
CA PHE A 84 7.58 -21.40 7.70
C PHE A 84 8.85 -22.27 7.72
N ASP A 85 8.77 -23.50 8.24
CA ASP A 85 9.88 -24.47 8.18
C ASP A 85 9.96 -25.17 6.83
N ASN A 86 8.81 -25.38 6.19
CA ASN A 86 8.70 -26.05 4.89
C ASN A 86 7.80 -25.22 3.96
N PRO A 87 8.27 -24.05 3.48
CA PRO A 87 7.44 -23.12 2.74
C PRO A 87 6.93 -23.71 1.44
N ASP A 88 5.62 -23.55 1.18
CA ASP A 88 5.03 -23.87 -0.12
C ASP A 88 5.44 -22.81 -1.15
N ASN A 89 6.51 -23.10 -1.88
CA ASN A 89 7.05 -22.22 -2.90
C ASN A 89 6.06 -21.96 -4.06
N LYS A 90 5.10 -22.86 -4.31
CA LYS A 90 4.08 -22.62 -5.34
C LYS A 90 3.06 -21.60 -4.86
N LEU A 91 2.67 -21.66 -3.59
CA LEU A 91 1.84 -20.62 -2.99
C LEU A 91 2.55 -19.27 -3.03
N LEU A 92 3.82 -19.21 -2.58
CA LEU A 92 4.60 -17.98 -2.61
C LEU A 92 4.72 -17.41 -4.04
N GLU A 93 4.84 -18.25 -5.06
CA GLU A 93 4.87 -17.83 -6.46
C GLU A 93 3.56 -17.17 -6.91
N VAL A 94 2.41 -17.67 -6.46
CA VAL A 94 1.13 -17.03 -6.75
C VAL A 94 1.05 -15.68 -6.04
N LEU A 95 1.36 -15.66 -4.74
CA LEU A 95 1.24 -14.48 -3.90
C LEU A 95 2.19 -13.34 -4.33
N GLN A 96 3.42 -13.65 -4.73
CA GLN A 96 4.35 -12.61 -5.19
C GLN A 96 3.85 -11.94 -6.48
N ARG A 97 3.27 -12.71 -7.41
CA ARG A 97 2.74 -12.16 -8.67
C ARG A 97 1.55 -11.23 -8.43
N THR A 98 0.69 -11.57 -7.48
CA THR A 98 -0.46 -10.71 -7.14
C THR A 98 0.02 -9.41 -6.51
N LEU A 99 1.04 -9.44 -5.63
CA LEU A 99 1.65 -8.23 -5.10
C LEU A 99 2.28 -7.36 -6.20
N ARG A 100 2.99 -7.95 -7.18
CA ARG A 100 3.52 -7.21 -8.32
C ARG A 100 2.42 -6.51 -9.12
N LEU A 101 1.33 -7.21 -9.40
CA LEU A 101 0.18 -6.65 -10.12
C LEU A 101 -0.47 -5.50 -9.34
N ILE A 102 -0.63 -5.66 -8.02
CA ILE A 102 -1.13 -4.60 -7.14
C ILE A 102 -0.20 -3.38 -7.20
N THR A 103 1.12 -3.57 -7.07
CA THR A 103 2.08 -2.45 -7.16
C THR A 103 2.03 -1.75 -8.51
N TYR A 104 1.95 -2.50 -9.61
CA TYR A 104 1.79 -1.94 -10.95
C TYR A 104 0.54 -1.05 -11.04
N ASN A 105 -0.62 -1.57 -10.62
CA ASN A 105 -1.88 -0.83 -10.68
C ASN A 105 -1.84 0.44 -9.82
N LEU A 106 -1.26 0.37 -8.62
CA LEU A 106 -1.09 1.53 -7.75
C LEU A 106 -0.20 2.62 -8.38
N GLN A 107 0.90 2.23 -9.05
CA GLN A 107 1.76 3.18 -9.76
C GLN A 107 1.05 3.81 -10.96
N ILE A 108 0.24 3.04 -11.70
CA ILE A 108 -0.58 3.56 -12.80
C ILE A 108 -1.61 4.55 -12.28
N ASP A 109 -2.31 4.23 -11.19
CA ASP A 109 -3.33 5.10 -10.61
C ASP A 109 -2.72 6.41 -10.07
N GLU A 110 -1.58 6.33 -9.38
CA GLU A 110 -0.84 7.51 -8.94
C GLU A 110 -0.38 8.36 -10.12
N LEU A 111 0.17 7.73 -11.17
CA LEU A 111 0.61 8.40 -12.38
C LEU A 111 -0.54 9.14 -13.07
N ARG A 112 -1.68 8.46 -13.26
CA ARG A 112 -2.88 9.08 -13.86
C ARG A 112 -3.32 10.28 -13.06
N TRP A 113 -3.45 10.12 -11.74
CA TRP A 113 -3.85 11.22 -10.87
C TRP A 113 -2.87 12.39 -10.97
N ALA A 114 -1.57 12.12 -10.92
CA ALA A 114 -0.55 13.15 -10.99
C ALA A 114 -0.59 13.91 -12.32
N CYS A 115 -0.74 13.20 -13.45
CA CYS A 115 -0.90 13.83 -14.77
C CYS A 115 -2.14 14.72 -14.87
N THR A 116 -3.29 14.33 -14.31
CA THR A 116 -4.49 15.18 -14.31
C THR A 116 -4.35 16.46 -13.49
N SER A 117 -3.44 16.44 -12.50
CA SER A 117 -3.19 17.58 -11.61
C SER A 117 -1.95 18.37 -12.04
N ALA A 118 -1.26 17.97 -13.11
CA ALA A 118 0.00 18.53 -13.54
C ALA A 118 -0.26 19.82 -14.34
N LYS A 119 0.00 20.98 -13.73
CA LYS A 119 -0.21 22.28 -14.37
C LYS A 119 1.12 22.94 -14.68
N LYS A 120 1.17 23.73 -15.75
CA LYS A 120 2.41 24.43 -16.08
C LYS A 120 2.69 25.55 -15.07
N GLU A 121 1.63 26.20 -14.58
CA GLU A 121 1.69 27.35 -13.66
C GLU A 121 2.22 26.98 -12.28
N ASP A 122 2.11 25.70 -11.89
CA ASP A 122 2.65 25.17 -10.65
C ASP A 122 3.94 24.35 -10.86
N GLU A 123 4.57 24.48 -12.03
CA GLU A 123 5.77 23.73 -12.43
C GLU A 123 5.59 22.22 -12.34
N TYR A 124 4.37 21.74 -12.62
CA TYR A 124 3.97 20.35 -12.62
C TYR A 124 4.21 19.66 -11.27
N ARG A 125 4.07 20.38 -10.15
CA ARG A 125 4.42 19.90 -8.80
C ARG A 125 3.84 18.54 -8.44
N ALA A 126 2.57 18.29 -8.77
CA ALA A 126 1.91 17.02 -8.50
C ALA A 126 2.63 15.85 -9.21
N LEU A 127 3.10 16.07 -10.44
CA LEU A 127 3.84 15.10 -11.23
C LEU A 127 5.29 14.96 -10.75
N VAL A 128 5.95 16.07 -10.42
CA VAL A 128 7.34 16.03 -9.92
C VAL A 128 7.44 15.31 -8.57
N ALA A 129 6.36 15.32 -7.78
CA ALA A 129 6.32 14.66 -6.48
C ALA A 129 6.31 13.13 -6.55
N ILE A 130 5.82 12.53 -7.66
CA ILE A 130 5.67 11.08 -7.74
C ILE A 130 6.99 10.38 -8.11
N SER A 131 7.15 9.19 -7.55
CA SER A 131 8.39 8.40 -7.66
C SER A 131 8.70 8.00 -9.11
N THR A 132 7.66 7.66 -9.89
CA THR A 132 7.75 7.32 -11.31
C THR A 132 8.37 8.46 -12.12
N TYR A 133 7.92 9.70 -11.91
CA TYR A 133 8.50 10.84 -12.61
C TYR A 133 9.95 11.08 -12.17
N ARG A 134 10.26 10.94 -10.87
CA ARG A 134 11.62 11.10 -10.37
C ARG A 134 12.59 10.11 -11.03
N LYS A 135 12.23 8.83 -11.11
CA LYS A 135 13.00 7.81 -11.83
C LYS A 135 13.19 8.17 -13.32
N PHE A 136 12.18 8.75 -13.97
CA PHE A 136 12.34 9.26 -15.33
C PHE A 136 13.30 10.45 -15.41
N ALA A 137 13.19 11.42 -14.50
CA ALA A 137 14.06 12.59 -14.46
C ALA A 137 15.52 12.20 -14.17
N GLU A 138 15.76 11.17 -13.35
CA GLU A 138 17.10 10.61 -13.14
C GLU A 138 17.77 10.19 -14.46
N MET A 139 17.01 9.65 -15.43
CA MET A 139 17.53 9.27 -16.76
C MET A 139 18.09 10.46 -17.55
N TYR A 140 17.63 11.67 -17.24
CA TYR A 140 18.16 12.90 -17.84
C TYR A 140 19.47 13.34 -17.19
N HIS A 141 19.61 13.17 -15.86
CA HIS A 141 20.77 13.65 -15.11
C HIS A 141 21.92 12.63 -15.00
N GLY A 142 21.62 11.32 -15.02
CA GLY A 142 22.57 10.27 -14.69
C GLY A 142 23.23 9.63 -15.91
N THR A 143 24.54 9.41 -15.86
CA THR A 143 25.26 8.63 -16.87
C THR A 143 25.38 7.14 -16.55
N ASP A 144 25.12 6.73 -15.30
CA ASP A 144 25.34 5.35 -14.82
C ASP A 144 24.19 4.85 -13.93
N LEU A 145 22.98 4.85 -14.48
CA LEU A 145 21.81 4.29 -13.78
C LEU A 145 21.78 2.77 -13.90
N ASP A 146 21.55 2.11 -12.77
CA ASP A 146 21.43 0.67 -12.71
C ASP A 146 20.00 0.23 -13.08
N PRO A 147 19.83 -0.60 -14.14
CA PRO A 147 18.52 -1.05 -14.60
C PRO A 147 17.76 -1.90 -13.56
N ARG A 148 18.43 -2.39 -12.52
CA ARG A 148 17.79 -3.11 -11.41
C ARG A 148 16.95 -2.20 -10.51
N PHE A 149 17.25 -0.91 -10.45
CA PHE A 149 16.58 0.06 -9.57
C PHE A 149 15.73 1.08 -10.34
N ASN A 150 15.98 1.22 -11.65
CA ASN A 150 15.24 2.13 -12.52
C ASN A 150 14.81 1.42 -13.81
N GLN A 151 13.51 1.13 -13.91
CA GLN A 151 12.90 0.41 -15.02
C GLN A 151 13.00 1.13 -16.37
N PHE A 152 13.21 2.45 -16.38
CA PHE A 152 13.32 3.23 -17.62
C PHE A 152 14.67 3.08 -18.31
N VAL A 153 15.69 2.60 -17.60
CA VAL A 153 17.05 2.39 -18.13
C VAL A 153 17.05 1.43 -19.31
N SER A 154 16.12 0.48 -19.37
CA SER A 154 16.07 -0.48 -20.47
C SER A 154 15.26 0.01 -21.69
N SER A 155 14.58 1.16 -21.59
CA SER A 155 13.72 1.67 -22.66
C SER A 155 14.50 2.50 -23.68
N VAL A 156 14.60 1.98 -24.91
CA VAL A 156 15.25 2.67 -26.04
C VAL A 156 14.48 3.93 -26.43
N ASP A 157 13.15 3.88 -26.41
CA ASP A 157 12.30 5.01 -26.78
C ASP A 157 12.45 6.18 -25.81
N ILE A 158 12.49 5.91 -24.50
CA ILE A 158 12.73 6.94 -23.48
C ILE A 158 14.12 7.56 -23.66
N LYS A 159 15.16 6.74 -23.85
CA LYS A 159 16.53 7.25 -24.11
C LYS A 159 16.59 8.12 -25.35
N ASN A 160 15.94 7.71 -26.43
CA ASN A 160 15.93 8.47 -27.68
C ASN A 160 15.15 9.78 -27.53
N ALA A 161 14.07 9.79 -26.75
CA ALA A 161 13.31 11.00 -26.44
C ALA A 161 14.15 12.00 -25.63
N LEU A 162 14.86 11.55 -24.60
CA LEU A 162 15.73 12.40 -23.78
C LEU A 162 16.91 12.98 -24.57
N LYS A 163 17.50 12.22 -25.50
CA LYS A 163 18.59 12.71 -26.37
C LYS A 163 18.17 13.85 -27.31
N LYS A 164 16.88 13.99 -27.59
CA LYS A 164 16.35 15.05 -28.47
C LYS A 164 16.11 16.36 -27.73
N ILE A 165 16.28 16.38 -26.41
CA ILE A 165 16.12 17.60 -25.62
C ILE A 165 17.15 18.63 -26.04
N ASP A 166 16.68 19.83 -26.37
CA ASP A 166 17.53 20.99 -26.58
C ASP A 166 17.96 21.58 -25.23
N HIS A 167 19.18 21.22 -24.81
CA HIS A 167 19.75 21.68 -23.55
C HIS A 167 19.88 23.20 -23.42
N SER A 168 19.86 23.94 -24.55
CA SER A 168 19.90 25.41 -24.49
C SER A 168 18.61 26.03 -23.93
N ARG A 169 17.52 25.27 -23.91
CA ARG A 169 16.20 25.69 -23.40
C ARG A 169 15.96 25.31 -21.94
N ILE A 170 16.93 24.66 -21.31
CA ILE A 170 16.81 24.20 -19.93
C ILE A 170 17.38 25.26 -19.00
N VAL A 171 16.53 25.71 -18.08
CA VAL A 171 16.92 26.57 -16.97
C VAL A 171 17.18 25.66 -15.77
N ALA A 172 18.34 25.82 -15.13
CA ALA A 172 18.68 25.08 -13.93
C ALA A 172 17.60 25.26 -12.85
N GLU A 173 17.29 24.19 -12.13
CA GLU A 173 16.23 24.11 -11.10
C GLU A 173 14.78 24.18 -11.64
N HIS A 174 14.61 24.37 -12.96
CA HIS A 174 13.32 24.38 -13.64
C HIS A 174 13.29 23.36 -14.79
N GLU A 175 14.06 22.28 -14.68
CA GLU A 175 14.10 21.20 -15.67
C GLU A 175 12.73 20.56 -15.89
N SER A 176 11.86 20.58 -14.86
CA SER A 176 10.48 20.08 -14.93
C SER A 176 9.66 20.75 -16.02
N LEU A 177 9.93 22.02 -16.36
CA LEU A 177 9.22 22.73 -17.43
C LEU A 177 9.47 22.12 -18.82
N VAL A 178 10.53 21.33 -18.99
CA VAL A 178 10.86 20.60 -20.22
C VAL A 178 10.59 19.11 -20.07
N LEU A 179 10.98 18.52 -18.94
CA LEU A 179 10.89 17.08 -18.70
C LEU A 179 9.46 16.60 -18.45
N ALA A 180 8.61 17.38 -17.77
CA ALA A 180 7.22 16.97 -17.51
C ALA A 180 6.37 16.88 -18.79
N PRO A 181 6.37 17.87 -19.71
CA PRO A 181 5.68 17.72 -20.98
C PRO A 181 6.19 16.53 -21.80
N LEU A 182 7.51 16.29 -21.82
CA LEU A 182 8.09 15.14 -22.51
C LEU A 182 7.60 13.83 -21.89
N PHE A 183 7.65 13.71 -20.57
CA PHE A 183 7.17 12.54 -19.85
C PHE A 183 5.69 12.26 -20.13
N ILE A 184 4.85 13.30 -20.10
CA ILE A 184 3.42 13.20 -20.44
C ILE A 184 3.23 12.73 -21.89
N SER A 185 4.01 13.26 -22.84
CA SER A 185 3.93 12.83 -24.25
C SER A 185 4.32 11.36 -24.43
N LEU A 186 5.24 10.84 -23.61
CA LEU A 186 5.62 9.42 -23.59
C LEU A 186 4.57 8.52 -22.91
N ILE A 187 3.50 9.10 -22.37
CA ILE A 187 2.35 8.38 -21.79
C ILE A 187 1.13 8.46 -22.71
N TYR A 188 0.77 9.66 -23.14
CA TYR A 188 -0.48 9.92 -23.86
C TYR A 188 -0.26 10.17 -25.37
N GLY A 189 0.97 10.42 -25.80
CA GLY A 189 1.33 10.83 -27.17
C GLY A 189 1.62 12.31 -27.30
N GLU A 190 2.34 12.67 -28.36
CA GLU A 190 2.72 14.06 -28.68
C GLU A 190 1.50 14.94 -29.04
N GLU A 191 0.40 14.32 -29.47
CA GLU A 191 -0.84 15.01 -29.83
C GLU A 191 -1.68 15.44 -28.63
N VAL A 192 -1.40 14.91 -27.43
CA VAL A 192 -2.17 15.19 -26.22
C VAL A 192 -1.50 16.33 -25.45
N ALA A 193 -2.16 17.50 -25.44
CA ALA A 193 -1.70 18.62 -24.63
C ALA A 193 -1.89 18.30 -23.13
N PRO A 194 -0.86 18.52 -22.28
CA PRO A 194 -0.93 18.23 -20.84
C PRO A 194 -2.18 18.79 -20.15
N GLU A 195 -2.59 20.00 -20.52
CA GLU A 195 -3.71 20.73 -19.92
C GLU A 195 -5.08 20.12 -20.25
N THR A 196 -5.14 19.21 -21.23
CA THR A 196 -6.38 18.52 -21.65
C THR A 196 -6.56 17.16 -20.98
N ILE A 197 -5.61 16.72 -20.16
CA ILE A 197 -5.65 15.43 -19.49
C ILE A 197 -6.63 15.49 -18.32
N THR A 198 -7.65 14.64 -18.37
CA THR A 198 -8.66 14.51 -17.32
C THR A 198 -8.65 13.10 -16.75
N VAL A 199 -9.44 12.86 -15.70
CA VAL A 199 -9.53 11.54 -15.06
C VAL A 199 -9.99 10.44 -16.04
N SER A 200 -10.78 10.81 -17.07
CA SER A 200 -11.23 9.90 -18.13
C SER A 200 -10.24 9.73 -19.28
N THR A 201 -9.17 10.52 -19.34
CA THR A 201 -8.11 10.35 -20.34
C THR A 201 -7.29 9.11 -19.99
N GLU A 202 -7.36 8.08 -20.83
CA GLU A 202 -6.62 6.84 -20.61
C GLU A 202 -5.19 6.92 -21.14
N PRO A 203 -4.18 6.48 -20.36
CA PRO A 203 -2.83 6.30 -20.88
C PRO A 203 -2.80 5.35 -22.08
N LYS A 204 -1.90 5.59 -23.04
CA LYS A 204 -1.70 4.62 -24.12
C LYS A 204 -1.05 3.37 -23.53
N PHE A 205 -1.74 2.23 -23.62
CA PHE A 205 -1.25 0.98 -23.02
C PHE A 205 0.13 0.53 -23.56
N ASN A 206 0.46 0.91 -24.81
CA ASN A 206 1.73 0.63 -25.47
C ASN A 206 2.70 1.81 -25.43
N SER A 207 2.47 2.81 -24.57
CA SER A 207 3.38 3.93 -24.44
C SER A 207 4.70 3.50 -23.80
N PRO A 208 5.83 4.18 -24.11
CA PRO A 208 7.13 3.86 -23.52
C PRO A 208 7.15 3.83 -21.99
N ILE A 209 6.47 4.77 -21.33
CA ILE A 209 6.38 4.81 -19.86
C ILE A 209 5.57 3.62 -19.34
N ILE A 210 4.40 3.36 -19.91
CA ILE A 210 3.50 2.29 -19.44
C ILE A 210 4.13 0.92 -19.64
N LEU A 211 4.80 0.69 -20.77
CA LEU A 211 5.53 -0.55 -21.04
C LEU A 211 6.70 -0.76 -20.07
N ALA A 212 7.45 0.30 -19.75
CA ALA A 212 8.53 0.22 -18.78
C ALA A 212 8.01 -0.04 -17.36
N LEU A 213 6.90 0.59 -16.95
CA LEU A 213 6.26 0.29 -15.67
C LEU A 213 5.77 -1.16 -15.61
N HIS A 214 5.20 -1.67 -16.70
CA HIS A 214 4.69 -3.03 -16.77
C HIS A 214 5.78 -4.09 -16.49
N SER A 215 7.07 -3.78 -16.65
CA SER A 215 8.15 -4.72 -16.35
C SER A 215 8.13 -5.20 -14.90
N ILE A 216 7.58 -4.42 -13.96
CA ILE A 216 7.45 -4.81 -12.55
C ILE A 216 6.63 -6.11 -12.36
N THR A 217 5.72 -6.39 -13.30
CA THR A 217 4.87 -7.59 -13.30
C THR A 217 5.62 -8.85 -13.75
N GLN A 218 6.80 -8.69 -14.35
CA GLN A 218 7.61 -9.80 -14.81
C GLN A 218 8.34 -10.47 -13.64
N ASP A 219 8.49 -11.79 -13.76
CA ASP A 219 9.28 -12.55 -12.80
C ASP A 219 10.74 -12.06 -12.79
N PHE A 220 11.37 -12.15 -11.63
CA PHE A 220 12.78 -11.86 -11.37
C PHE A 220 13.18 -10.37 -11.40
N VAL A 221 12.23 -9.45 -11.64
CA VAL A 221 12.46 -8.01 -11.46
C VAL A 221 12.49 -7.65 -9.98
N TRP A 222 13.55 -7.01 -9.53
CA TRP A 222 13.77 -6.72 -8.11
C TRP A 222 12.74 -5.71 -7.58
N ALA A 223 12.23 -5.95 -6.37
CA ALA A 223 11.51 -4.92 -5.64
C ALA A 223 12.50 -3.98 -4.96
N THR A 224 12.28 -2.67 -5.07
CA THR A 224 12.98 -1.67 -4.26
C THR A 224 12.15 -1.29 -3.03
N HIS A 225 12.72 -0.52 -2.12
CA HIS A 225 12.02 0.02 -0.96
C HIS A 225 10.71 0.73 -1.35
N LEU A 226 10.73 1.47 -2.47
CA LEU A 226 9.58 2.19 -2.98
C LEU A 226 8.41 1.26 -3.31
N GLU A 227 8.66 0.16 -4.02
CA GLU A 227 7.59 -0.80 -4.35
C GLU A 227 7.00 -1.45 -3.09
N LEU A 228 7.84 -1.67 -2.06
CA LEU A 228 7.41 -2.20 -0.77
C LEU A 228 6.60 -1.17 0.03
N ASP A 229 6.90 0.13 -0.08
CA ASP A 229 6.12 1.21 0.53
C ASP A 229 4.72 1.33 -0.09
N TYR A 230 4.58 1.18 -1.41
CA TYR A 230 3.25 1.13 -2.05
C TYR A 230 2.40 0.00 -1.46
N LEU A 231 3.00 -1.19 -1.30
CA LEU A 231 2.31 -2.33 -0.71
C LEU A 231 1.97 -2.07 0.76
N ALA A 232 2.90 -1.55 1.56
CA ALA A 232 2.65 -1.23 2.97
C ALA A 232 1.46 -0.27 3.14
N ASN A 233 1.41 0.78 2.32
CA ASN A 233 0.30 1.72 2.28
C ASN A 233 -1.01 1.06 1.85
N ALA A 234 -0.97 0.24 0.79
CA ALA A 234 -2.15 -0.46 0.29
C ALA A 234 -2.72 -1.43 1.32
N PHE A 235 -1.86 -2.14 2.07
CA PHE A 235 -2.25 -3.07 3.12
C PHE A 235 -2.51 -2.42 4.48
N GLU A 236 -2.18 -1.12 4.64
CA GLU A 236 -2.26 -0.40 5.93
C GLU A 236 -1.47 -1.12 7.04
N VAL A 237 -0.23 -1.48 6.72
CA VAL A 237 0.73 -2.08 7.67
C VAL A 237 1.91 -1.12 7.88
N ASN A 238 2.48 -1.14 9.09
CA ASN A 238 3.77 -0.51 9.33
C ASN A 238 4.85 -1.34 8.62
N LEU A 239 5.71 -0.71 7.83
CA LEU A 239 6.86 -1.36 7.20
C LEU A 239 8.14 -0.95 7.91
N HIS A 240 8.85 -1.94 8.45
CA HIS A 240 10.19 -1.79 9.01
C HIS A 240 11.21 -2.40 8.06
N THR A 241 12.23 -1.65 7.68
CA THR A 241 13.31 -2.13 6.82
C THR A 241 14.64 -2.09 7.56
N LEU A 242 15.26 -3.26 7.69
CA LEU A 242 16.60 -3.43 8.22
C LEU A 242 17.60 -3.53 7.07
N GLU A 243 18.81 -3.01 7.27
CA GLU A 243 19.94 -3.27 6.38
C GLU A 243 20.93 -4.17 7.11
N ASN A 244 21.14 -5.38 6.58
CA ASN A 244 22.00 -6.40 7.18
C ASN A 244 21.67 -6.67 8.66
N GLY A 245 20.38 -6.71 8.99
CA GLY A 245 19.86 -6.91 10.34
C GLY A 245 19.88 -5.67 11.24
N VAL A 246 20.37 -4.53 10.74
CA VAL A 246 20.48 -3.28 11.50
C VAL A 246 19.41 -2.28 11.07
N GLN A 247 18.72 -1.71 12.05
CA GLN A 247 17.80 -0.60 11.83
C GLN A 247 18.60 0.68 11.51
N GLN A 248 18.36 1.26 10.33
CA GLN A 248 19.03 2.49 9.91
C GLN A 248 18.29 3.76 10.35
N TYR A 249 16.97 3.68 10.52
CA TYR A 249 16.11 4.83 10.81
C TYR A 249 15.11 4.50 11.93
N GLU A 250 14.76 5.49 12.75
CA GLU A 250 13.70 5.35 13.75
C GLU A 250 12.34 5.12 13.07
N TYR A 251 11.63 4.07 13.50
CA TYR A 251 10.30 3.76 12.99
C TYR A 251 9.23 4.61 13.67
N LYS A 252 8.24 5.05 12.89
CA LYS A 252 7.10 5.84 13.37
C LYS A 252 5.82 5.08 13.14
N ASP A 253 5.58 4.12 14.02
CA ASP A 253 4.48 3.18 13.86
C ASP A 253 3.14 3.81 14.19
N LEU A 254 2.14 3.42 13.40
CA LEU A 254 0.75 3.60 13.76
C LEU A 254 0.36 2.44 14.72
N PRO A 255 0.02 2.72 15.99
CA PRO A 255 -0.14 1.69 17.02
C PRO A 255 -1.21 0.62 16.73
N SER A 256 -2.12 0.91 15.80
CA SER A 256 -3.23 0.04 15.44
C SER A 256 -2.99 -0.75 14.15
N GLN A 257 -1.79 -0.68 13.57
CA GLN A 257 -1.41 -1.41 12.36
C GLN A 257 -0.46 -2.55 12.71
N HIS A 258 -0.60 -3.66 12.00
CA HIS A 258 0.37 -4.73 12.04
C HIS A 258 1.70 -4.26 11.44
N THR A 259 2.80 -4.83 11.89
CA THR A 259 4.13 -4.50 11.41
C THR A 259 4.71 -5.64 10.59
N ILE A 260 5.18 -5.33 9.39
CA ILE A 260 6.05 -6.20 8.60
C ILE A 260 7.48 -5.71 8.75
N THR A 261 8.38 -6.59 9.18
CA THR A 261 9.81 -6.28 9.24
C THR A 261 10.56 -7.05 8.16
N LEU A 262 11.15 -6.33 7.21
CA LEU A 262 11.96 -6.88 6.14
C LEU A 262 13.43 -6.56 6.37
N ASN A 263 14.31 -7.48 6.01
CA ASN A 263 15.74 -7.31 6.11
C ASN A 263 16.38 -7.39 4.72
N ASN A 264 16.93 -6.26 4.28
CA ASN A 264 17.72 -6.13 3.07
C ASN A 264 19.15 -6.59 3.35
N GLN A 265 19.52 -7.73 2.81
CA GLN A 265 20.84 -8.32 2.91
C GLN A 265 21.68 -7.89 1.71
N HIS A 266 22.70 -7.09 1.99
CA HIS A 266 23.72 -6.62 1.05
C HIS A 266 23.18 -5.97 -0.23
N ASN A 267 21.98 -5.37 -0.17
CA ASN A 267 21.29 -4.78 -1.32
C ASN A 267 21.03 -5.77 -2.48
N MET A 268 20.92 -7.06 -2.17
CA MET A 268 20.72 -8.13 -3.16
C MET A 268 19.60 -9.10 -2.80
N HIS A 269 19.24 -9.21 -1.52
CA HIS A 269 18.26 -10.17 -1.06
C HIS A 269 17.38 -9.60 0.03
N TRP A 270 16.11 -9.97 0.03
CA TRP A 270 15.14 -9.56 1.03
C TRP A 270 14.69 -10.78 1.81
N THR A 271 14.68 -10.67 3.14
CA THR A 271 14.18 -11.70 4.06
C THR A 271 13.16 -11.09 5.01
N THR A 272 12.35 -11.91 5.67
CA THR A 272 11.29 -11.44 6.57
C THR A 272 11.61 -11.81 8.00
N LYS A 273 11.53 -10.86 8.92
CA LYS A 273 11.59 -11.14 10.36
C LYS A 273 10.16 -11.34 10.86
N VAL A 274 9.88 -12.52 11.41
CA VAL A 274 8.58 -12.89 11.97
C VAL A 274 8.69 -13.17 13.46
N THR A 275 7.63 -12.90 14.21
CA THR A 275 7.52 -13.23 15.64
C THR A 275 6.49 -14.34 15.80
N MET A 276 6.91 -15.47 16.35
CA MET A 276 6.05 -16.64 16.51
C MET A 276 5.95 -17.07 17.98
N ALA A 277 4.77 -17.51 18.38
CA ALA A 277 4.53 -18.11 19.68
C ALA A 277 4.98 -19.58 19.66
N LYS A 278 5.90 -19.97 20.54
CA LYS A 278 6.36 -21.35 20.71
C LYS A 278 5.99 -21.86 22.09
N SER A 279 5.30 -22.99 22.14
CA SER A 279 5.07 -23.72 23.39
C SER A 279 6.41 -24.28 23.86
N ARG A 280 6.83 -23.93 25.09
CA ARG A 280 7.91 -24.66 25.75
C ARG A 280 7.46 -26.11 25.90
N LYS A 281 8.17 -27.02 25.21
CA LYS A 281 8.14 -28.42 25.62
C LYS A 281 8.66 -28.45 27.05
N SER A 282 7.81 -28.84 27.99
CA SER A 282 8.21 -29.10 29.37
C SER A 282 9.45 -29.98 29.34
N SER A 283 10.61 -29.42 29.67
CA SER A 283 11.79 -30.22 29.91
C SER A 283 11.43 -31.17 31.04
N ALA A 284 11.33 -32.46 30.74
CA ALA A 284 11.19 -33.47 31.77
C ALA A 284 12.30 -33.23 32.79
N GLN A 285 11.93 -32.88 34.03
CA GLN A 285 12.89 -32.81 35.11
C GLN A 285 13.57 -34.19 35.23
N PRO A 286 14.90 -34.24 35.39
CA PRO A 286 15.58 -35.47 35.73
C PRO A 286 15.23 -35.81 37.17
N GLY A 287 14.28 -36.73 37.34
CA GLY A 287 14.05 -37.39 38.61
C GLY A 287 15.17 -38.37 38.89
N ASP A 288 15.86 -38.16 40.01
CA ASP A 288 16.70 -39.16 40.65
C ASP A 288 15.92 -40.47 40.83
N SER A 289 16.41 -41.57 40.26
CA SER A 289 17.03 -42.68 41.01
C SER A 289 17.08 -44.00 40.22
N SER A 290 18.25 -44.64 40.36
CA SER A 290 18.53 -46.08 40.31
C SER A 290 18.31 -46.87 39.00
N GLY A 291 19.45 -47.13 38.33
CA GLY A 291 19.96 -48.50 38.16
C GLY A 291 19.43 -49.34 36.98
N GLY A 292 20.31 -49.58 36.00
CA GLY A 292 20.19 -50.75 35.12
C GLY A 292 20.68 -50.53 33.68
N SER A 293 21.82 -51.12 33.34
CA SER A 293 22.45 -51.22 32.01
C SER A 293 21.49 -51.43 30.83
N ALA A 294 21.74 -50.76 29.70
CA ALA A 294 22.17 -51.41 28.45
C ALA A 294 22.48 -50.39 27.32
N LEU A 295 23.63 -50.66 26.69
CA LEU A 295 24.22 -50.17 25.45
C LEU A 295 23.27 -49.73 24.31
N GLY A 296 23.64 -48.66 23.58
CA GLY A 296 23.01 -48.33 22.29
C GLY A 296 23.50 -47.04 21.61
N LEU A 297 24.69 -47.09 21.02
CA LEU A 297 25.35 -46.10 20.16
C LEU A 297 24.46 -45.39 19.10
N SER A 298 24.47 -44.06 19.04
CA SER A 298 25.29 -43.28 18.07
C SER A 298 24.70 -41.87 17.83
N SER A 299 25.47 -40.84 18.16
CA SER A 299 25.19 -39.44 17.83
C SER A 299 26.44 -38.82 17.20
N LYS A 300 26.33 -38.44 15.93
CA LYS A 300 27.34 -37.62 15.23
C LYS A 300 27.09 -36.16 15.59
N LYS A 301 28.07 -35.63 16.34
CA LYS A 301 28.27 -34.24 16.76
C LYS A 301 28.73 -33.43 15.54
N ILE A 302 28.01 -32.38 15.14
CA ILE A 302 28.55 -31.32 14.27
C ILE A 302 28.89 -30.12 15.16
N LYS A 303 30.15 -29.68 15.06
CA LYS A 303 30.75 -28.61 15.84
C LYS A 303 30.28 -27.24 15.33
N ALA A 304 29.91 -26.38 16.27
CA ALA A 304 29.93 -24.94 16.09
C ALA A 304 31.39 -24.45 16.01
N ILE A 305 31.67 -23.52 15.10
CA ILE A 305 32.91 -22.74 15.06
C ILE A 305 32.49 -21.28 15.05
N ASP A 306 32.80 -20.61 16.16
CA ASP A 306 32.87 -19.16 16.29
C ASP A 306 33.93 -18.59 15.35
N SER A 307 33.68 -17.42 14.77
CA SER A 307 34.73 -16.61 14.15
C SER A 307 34.35 -15.13 14.17
N GLU A 308 34.90 -14.41 15.16
CA GLU A 308 35.16 -12.97 15.08
C GLU A 308 36.55 -12.71 14.45
N PRO A 309 36.83 -11.48 13.98
CA PRO A 309 37.65 -11.26 12.80
C PRO A 309 39.11 -10.93 13.11
N HIS A 310 40.02 -11.48 12.30
CA HIS A 310 41.41 -11.05 12.26
C HIS A 310 41.70 -10.20 11.01
N VAL A 311 42.07 -8.96 11.27
CA VAL A 311 42.70 -8.00 10.36
C VAL A 311 44.00 -8.56 9.79
N LYS A 312 44.14 -8.58 8.46
CA LYS A 312 45.45 -8.48 7.78
C LYS A 312 45.35 -7.59 6.54
N LYS A 313 46.15 -6.52 6.56
CA LYS A 313 46.62 -5.78 5.39
C LYS A 313 47.39 -6.73 4.45
N GLN A 314 47.12 -6.69 3.15
CA GLN A 314 48.16 -6.59 2.13
C GLN A 314 47.59 -6.28 0.73
N THR A 315 48.13 -5.20 0.18
CA THR A 315 48.58 -4.93 -1.20
C THR A 315 47.69 -5.16 -2.43
N ARG A 316 47.63 -4.06 -3.18
CA ARG A 316 47.20 -3.74 -4.54
C ARG A 316 47.93 -4.53 -5.64
N GLU A 317 47.19 -5.02 -6.62
CA GLU A 317 47.49 -5.18 -8.07
C GLU A 317 46.19 -5.73 -8.73
N GLU A 318 45.39 -4.89 -9.41
CA GLU A 318 45.35 -4.58 -10.85
C GLU A 318 44.82 -5.69 -11.78
N LYS A 319 43.70 -5.36 -12.46
CA LYS A 319 43.16 -5.87 -13.74
C LYS A 319 42.78 -7.35 -13.85
N ASP A 320 41.48 -7.60 -14.03
CA ASP A 320 41.01 -8.13 -15.32
C ASP A 320 39.51 -7.91 -15.51
N ALA A 321 39.17 -7.43 -16.71
CA ALA A 321 37.83 -7.16 -17.18
C ALA A 321 37.16 -8.46 -17.62
N ILE A 322 35.97 -8.76 -17.09
CA ILE A 322 35.11 -9.82 -17.61
C ILE A 322 34.08 -9.16 -18.53
N ALA A 323 34.37 -9.18 -19.83
CA ALA A 323 33.41 -8.92 -20.88
C ALA A 323 32.51 -10.16 -21.02
N LEU A 324 31.21 -10.03 -20.70
CA LEU A 324 30.20 -11.01 -21.04
C LEU A 324 29.67 -10.71 -22.45
N THR A 325 30.14 -11.49 -23.41
CA THR A 325 29.69 -11.52 -24.80
C THR A 325 28.34 -12.24 -24.87
N ILE A 326 27.27 -11.55 -25.24
CA ILE A 326 26.02 -12.18 -25.67
C ILE A 326 26.19 -12.51 -27.15
N GLN A 327 26.22 -13.79 -27.49
CA GLN A 327 26.21 -14.28 -28.87
C GLN A 327 24.78 -14.25 -29.40
N ASP A 328 24.59 -13.47 -30.47
CA ASP A 328 23.46 -13.58 -31.39
C ASP A 328 23.56 -14.90 -32.16
N GLU A 329 22.54 -15.75 -32.07
CA GLU A 329 22.29 -16.78 -33.08
C GLU A 329 21.20 -16.32 -34.05
N ASP A 330 21.70 -15.94 -35.22
CA ASP A 330 21.02 -15.68 -36.47
C ASP A 330 20.51 -17.01 -37.06
N LEU A 331 19.22 -17.11 -37.41
CA LEU A 331 18.70 -18.22 -38.22
C LEU A 331 17.98 -17.69 -39.46
N GLN A 332 18.61 -17.99 -40.59
CA GLN A 332 18.30 -17.48 -41.92
C GLN A 332 17.04 -18.12 -42.54
N LYS A 333 16.25 -17.23 -43.16
CA LYS A 333 15.65 -17.31 -44.51
C LYS A 333 15.37 -18.69 -45.11
N THR A 334 14.09 -18.92 -45.44
CA THR A 334 13.74 -19.62 -46.70
C THR A 334 12.57 -18.95 -47.45
N LYS A 335 12.91 -18.41 -48.63
CA LYS A 335 12.20 -18.35 -49.92
C LYS A 335 10.69 -18.00 -50.01
N THR A 336 10.48 -16.80 -50.57
CA THR A 336 9.57 -16.44 -51.67
C THR A 336 8.68 -17.53 -52.29
N GLY A 337 7.37 -17.28 -52.26
CA GLY A 337 6.38 -17.85 -53.17
C GLY A 337 5.30 -16.81 -53.51
N THR A 338 5.27 -16.37 -54.77
CA THR A 338 4.27 -15.47 -55.35
C THR A 338 2.96 -16.23 -55.59
N GLN A 339 1.80 -15.68 -55.22
CA GLN A 339 0.62 -15.46 -56.08
C GLN A 339 -0.72 -15.34 -55.34
N LYS A 340 -1.56 -14.48 -55.92
CA LYS A 340 -3.03 -14.54 -56.05
C LYS A 340 -3.94 -14.09 -54.89
N LYS A 341 -4.24 -12.80 -55.00
CA LYS A 341 -5.56 -12.17 -54.85
C LYS A 341 -6.72 -13.09 -55.24
N THR A 342 -7.57 -13.44 -54.27
CA THR A 342 -8.96 -13.84 -54.48
C THR A 342 -9.78 -13.46 -53.24
N GLU A 343 -10.80 -12.61 -53.41
CA GLU A 343 -11.90 -12.43 -52.46
C GLU A 343 -12.64 -13.76 -52.27
N PRO A 344 -13.34 -13.96 -51.14
CA PRO A 344 -14.79 -14.09 -51.30
C PRO A 344 -15.65 -13.55 -50.15
N VAL A 345 -16.75 -12.93 -50.58
CA VAL A 345 -18.14 -13.27 -50.20
C VAL A 345 -18.55 -13.08 -48.73
N ARG A 346 -19.37 -12.04 -48.53
CA ARG A 346 -20.32 -11.88 -47.43
C ARG A 346 -21.29 -13.05 -47.36
N ALA A 347 -21.48 -13.58 -46.16
CA ALA A 347 -22.65 -14.37 -45.81
C ALA A 347 -23.31 -13.75 -44.56
N ASP A 348 -24.52 -13.26 -44.76
CA ASP A 348 -25.44 -12.81 -43.72
C ASP A 348 -25.84 -13.99 -42.83
N VAL A 349 -25.83 -13.77 -41.51
CA VAL A 349 -26.40 -14.71 -40.53
C VAL A 349 -27.59 -14.04 -39.84
N GLU A 350 -28.78 -14.50 -40.22
CA GLU A 350 -30.05 -14.23 -39.56
C GLU A 350 -30.04 -14.72 -38.09
N ILE A 351 -30.29 -13.83 -37.14
CA ILE A 351 -30.57 -14.19 -35.75
C ILE A 351 -32.09 -14.27 -35.57
N LYS A 352 -32.62 -15.50 -35.49
CA LYS A 352 -34.02 -15.79 -35.16
C LYS A 352 -34.28 -15.57 -33.66
N GLN A 353 -35.10 -14.57 -33.34
CA GLN A 353 -35.72 -14.37 -32.04
C GLN A 353 -36.85 -15.39 -31.82
N ASN A 354 -36.74 -16.23 -30.78
CA ASN A 354 -37.85 -17.07 -30.33
C ASN A 354 -38.49 -16.49 -29.07
N LYS A 355 -39.67 -15.91 -29.28
CA LYS A 355 -40.58 -15.34 -28.29
C LYS A 355 -41.56 -16.46 -27.86
N LYS A 356 -41.45 -16.98 -26.63
CA LYS A 356 -42.48 -17.86 -26.04
C LYS A 356 -43.21 -17.17 -24.90
N ARG A 357 -44.44 -16.79 -25.20
CA ARG A 357 -45.50 -16.33 -24.29
C ARG A 357 -46.18 -17.57 -23.69
N GLY A 358 -46.38 -17.60 -22.37
CA GLY A 358 -47.06 -18.71 -21.68
C GLY A 358 -47.68 -18.29 -20.34
N LYS A 359 -48.97 -17.92 -20.43
CA LYS A 359 -50.08 -17.95 -19.45
C LYS A 359 -49.86 -17.60 -17.96
N LEU A 360 -50.61 -16.57 -17.54
CA LEU A 360 -51.10 -16.35 -16.18
C LEU A 360 -51.98 -17.50 -15.71
N GLN A 361 -51.84 -17.85 -14.43
CA GLN A 361 -52.89 -18.46 -13.63
C GLN A 361 -52.82 -17.87 -12.21
N GLU A 362 -53.88 -17.18 -11.80
CA GLU A 362 -54.09 -16.66 -10.45
C GLU A 362 -54.29 -17.80 -9.45
N PHE A 363 -53.73 -17.69 -8.24
CA PHE A 363 -54.41 -18.04 -6.98
C PHE A 363 -53.68 -17.39 -5.76
N SER A 364 -54.41 -16.48 -5.10
CA SER A 364 -54.59 -16.31 -3.64
C SER A 364 -53.38 -16.13 -2.68
N SER A 365 -53.22 -14.87 -2.25
CA SER A 365 -53.10 -14.39 -0.85
C SER A 365 -52.20 -15.12 0.18
N LYS A 366 -50.99 -14.58 0.39
CA LYS A 366 -50.35 -14.43 1.72
C LYS A 366 -49.48 -13.16 1.75
N PRO A 367 -49.79 -12.13 2.55
CA PRO A 367 -48.89 -11.01 2.78
C PRO A 367 -48.07 -11.24 4.05
N SER A 368 -46.73 -11.34 3.95
CA SER A 368 -45.80 -10.89 5.02
C SER A 368 -44.30 -11.09 4.77
N LEU A 369 -43.84 -11.82 3.74
CA LEU A 369 -42.40 -12.10 3.58
C LEU A 369 -41.64 -11.22 2.57
N PHE A 370 -42.32 -10.39 1.79
CA PHE A 370 -41.67 -9.54 0.78
C PHE A 370 -41.22 -8.16 1.29
N ARG A 371 -41.80 -7.64 2.38
CA ARG A 371 -41.37 -6.34 2.96
C ARG A 371 -39.99 -6.43 3.63
N GLN A 372 -39.69 -7.51 4.35
CA GLN A 372 -38.37 -7.68 4.98
C GLN A 372 -37.24 -7.80 3.97
N ARG A 373 -37.48 -8.35 2.78
CA ARG A 373 -36.43 -8.54 1.77
C ARG A 373 -36.05 -7.25 1.06
N GLU A 374 -37.02 -6.35 0.84
CA GLU A 374 -36.76 -5.01 0.29
C GLU A 374 -36.10 -4.09 1.32
N GLU A 375 -36.53 -4.12 2.59
CA GLU A 375 -35.90 -3.34 3.67
C GLU A 375 -34.46 -3.79 3.97
N ILE A 376 -34.18 -5.09 3.99
CA ILE A 376 -32.81 -5.62 4.18
C ILE A 376 -31.94 -5.28 2.96
N SER A 377 -32.48 -5.35 1.74
CA SER A 377 -31.71 -5.00 0.54
C SER A 377 -31.43 -3.50 0.46
N LEU A 378 -32.36 -2.64 0.87
CA LEU A 378 -32.14 -1.19 0.92
C LEU A 378 -31.13 -0.81 2.01
N ALA A 379 -31.26 -1.38 3.22
CA ALA A 379 -30.35 -1.15 4.34
C ALA A 379 -28.91 -1.62 4.04
N LEU A 380 -28.78 -2.74 3.31
CA LEU A 380 -27.47 -3.26 2.87
C LEU A 380 -26.87 -2.41 1.74
N ILE A 381 -27.69 -1.89 0.81
CA ILE A 381 -27.24 -0.99 -0.27
C ILE A 381 -26.84 0.37 0.29
N THR A 382 -27.60 0.94 1.22
CA THR A 382 -27.22 2.17 1.93
C THR A 382 -25.90 1.94 2.67
N SER A 383 -25.79 0.86 3.46
CA SER A 383 -24.59 0.59 4.27
C SER A 383 -23.30 0.57 3.43
N ASN A 384 -23.37 0.03 2.22
CA ASN A 384 -22.24 0.02 1.28
C ASN A 384 -21.91 1.42 0.73
N ALA A 385 -22.92 2.25 0.42
CA ALA A 385 -22.70 3.63 -0.01
C ALA A 385 -22.10 4.50 1.11
N GLU A 386 -22.57 4.34 2.36
CA GLU A 386 -22.00 5.07 3.50
C GLU A 386 -20.57 4.61 3.82
N GLN A 387 -20.29 3.31 3.77
CA GLN A 387 -18.95 2.79 3.96
C GLN A 387 -18.00 3.28 2.86
N LYS A 388 -18.47 3.34 1.61
CA LYS A 388 -17.71 3.91 0.49
C LYS A 388 -17.42 5.40 0.71
N GLU A 389 -18.39 6.17 1.19
CA GLU A 389 -18.17 7.59 1.52
C GLU A 389 -17.22 7.77 2.70
N LEU A 390 -17.33 6.94 3.74
CA LEU A 390 -16.40 6.96 4.89
C LEU A 390 -14.96 6.68 4.44
N ASN A 391 -14.76 5.62 3.65
CA ASN A 391 -13.46 5.29 3.07
C ASN A 391 -12.92 6.44 2.19
N ARG A 392 -13.80 7.12 1.45
CA ARG A 392 -13.43 8.31 0.66
C ARG A 392 -12.94 9.45 1.56
N LEU A 393 -13.65 9.76 2.65
CA LEU A 393 -13.24 10.79 3.60
C LEU A 393 -11.88 10.48 4.22
N ILE A 394 -11.66 9.22 4.62
CA ILE A 394 -10.37 8.77 5.17
C ILE A 394 -9.23 9.00 4.19
N ARG A 395 -9.42 8.65 2.91
CA ARG A 395 -8.41 8.89 1.87
C ARG A 395 -8.12 10.38 1.69
N ILE A 396 -9.13 11.25 1.73
CA ILE A 396 -8.95 12.69 1.62
C ILE A 396 -8.13 13.23 2.80
N VAL A 397 -8.43 12.79 4.03
CA VAL A 397 -7.67 13.20 5.22
C VAL A 397 -6.22 12.72 5.14
N ASN A 398 -6.00 11.44 4.87
CA ASN A 398 -4.67 10.85 4.70
C ASN A 398 -3.83 11.65 3.71
N ARG A 399 -4.40 11.93 2.54
CA ARG A 399 -3.74 12.69 1.49
C ARG A 399 -3.43 14.12 1.91
N ALA A 400 -4.39 14.84 2.48
CA ALA A 400 -4.17 16.21 2.96
C ALA A 400 -3.04 16.26 4.01
N VAL A 401 -2.89 15.22 4.83
CA VAL A 401 -1.81 15.11 5.83
C VAL A 401 -0.47 14.92 5.13
N VAL A 402 -0.38 14.05 4.13
CA VAL A 402 0.83 13.83 3.33
C VAL A 402 1.24 15.11 2.60
N ASP A 403 0.31 15.74 1.89
CA ASP A 403 0.55 16.96 1.12
C ASP A 403 1.03 18.10 2.03
N TYR A 404 0.34 18.29 3.17
CA TYR A 404 0.72 19.30 4.15
C TYR A 404 2.08 19.01 4.80
N CYS A 405 2.36 17.75 5.17
CA CYS A 405 3.64 17.39 5.76
C CYS A 405 4.79 17.61 4.77
N SER A 406 4.62 17.17 3.53
CA SER A 406 5.60 17.33 2.45
C SER A 406 5.87 18.81 2.15
N TYR A 407 4.82 19.62 1.99
CA TYR A 407 4.95 21.06 1.81
C TYR A 407 5.67 21.71 3.00
N SER A 408 5.26 21.36 4.22
CA SER A 408 5.84 21.94 5.43
C SER A 408 7.28 21.50 5.69
N ASP A 409 7.68 20.30 5.25
CA ASP A 409 9.06 19.82 5.32
C ASP A 409 9.97 20.51 4.29
N GLY A 410 9.40 20.97 3.16
CA GLY A 410 10.12 21.76 2.14
C GLY A 410 10.42 23.21 2.54
N ILE A 411 9.82 23.74 3.61
CA ILE A 411 10.09 25.11 4.09
C ILE A 411 11.22 25.07 5.13
N LEU A 412 12.43 25.38 4.67
CA LEU A 412 13.60 25.61 5.54
C LEU A 412 13.74 27.11 5.82
N PHE A 413 13.60 27.50 7.09
CA PHE A 413 13.81 28.90 7.52
C PHE A 413 15.16 29.11 8.21
N SER A 414 15.72 28.03 8.79
CA SER A 414 17.05 27.99 9.39
C SER A 414 17.50 26.53 9.55
N ILE A 415 18.81 26.30 9.56
CA ILE A 415 19.46 24.98 9.77
C ILE A 415 18.96 24.31 11.07
N PHE A 416 18.52 25.10 12.07
CA PHE A 416 18.10 24.60 13.38
C PHE A 416 16.59 24.66 13.65
N HIS A 417 15.79 25.23 12.74
CA HIS A 417 14.35 25.42 12.97
C HIS A 417 13.54 25.08 11.71
N ARG A 418 12.87 23.93 11.73
CA ARG A 418 11.83 23.60 10.76
C ARG A 418 10.52 24.24 11.19
N HIS A 419 10.00 25.16 10.38
CA HIS A 419 8.64 25.67 10.59
C HIS A 419 7.62 24.54 10.42
N GLY A 420 6.55 24.59 11.22
CA GLY A 420 5.39 23.72 11.04
C GLY A 420 5.43 22.36 11.74
N GLU A 421 6.46 22.02 12.53
CA GLU A 421 6.51 20.73 13.25
C GLU A 421 5.29 20.51 14.17
N SER A 422 4.86 21.55 14.89
CA SER A 422 3.65 21.49 15.70
C SER A 422 2.38 21.30 14.86
N GLY A 423 2.34 21.87 13.66
CA GLY A 423 1.25 21.68 12.70
C GLY A 423 1.25 20.26 12.15
N ARG A 424 2.40 19.73 11.72
CA ARG A 424 2.54 18.35 11.22
C ARG A 424 2.14 17.33 12.28
N ARG A 425 2.57 17.54 13.53
CA ARG A 425 2.16 16.69 14.66
C ARG A 425 0.64 16.69 14.84
N ARG A 426 -0.02 17.86 14.77
CA ARG A 426 -1.49 17.95 14.85
C ARG A 426 -2.18 17.27 13.67
N ALA A 427 -1.67 17.45 12.46
CA ALA A 427 -2.22 16.82 11.26
C ALA A 427 -2.12 15.28 11.35
N ARG A 428 -0.95 14.75 11.71
CA ARG A 428 -0.75 13.31 11.92
C ARG A 428 -1.61 12.76 13.05
N LYS A 429 -1.74 13.49 14.17
CA LYS A 429 -2.61 13.11 15.30
C LYS A 429 -4.07 13.01 14.84
N PHE A 430 -4.56 14.05 14.15
CA PHE A 430 -5.90 14.05 13.58
C PHE A 430 -6.11 12.88 12.62
N ASN A 431 -5.15 12.61 11.74
CA ASN A 431 -5.22 11.48 10.83
C ASN A 431 -5.36 10.14 11.56
N GLY A 432 -4.59 9.96 12.64
CA GLY A 432 -4.65 8.77 13.48
C GLY A 432 -6.02 8.62 14.14
N GLU A 433 -6.51 9.68 14.78
CA GLU A 433 -7.84 9.72 15.40
C GLU A 433 -8.96 9.45 14.38
N PHE A 434 -8.86 10.07 13.21
CA PHE A 434 -9.85 9.92 12.13
C PHE A 434 -9.86 8.51 11.55
N SER A 435 -8.70 7.89 11.39
CA SER A 435 -8.58 6.51 10.87
C SER A 435 -9.06 5.45 11.86
N LEU A 436 -9.05 5.76 13.17
CA LEU A 436 -9.56 4.85 14.19
C LEU A 436 -11.08 4.64 14.09
N LEU A 437 -11.83 5.62 13.56
CA LEU A 437 -13.26 5.47 13.32
C LEU A 437 -13.54 4.19 12.52
N ASN A 438 -12.89 3.99 11.38
CA ASN A 438 -13.10 2.79 10.56
C ASN A 438 -12.80 1.47 11.31
N LYS A 439 -11.84 1.50 12.24
CA LYS A 439 -11.41 0.32 13.01
C LYS A 439 -12.36 -0.03 14.14
N GLU A 440 -12.88 0.97 14.85
CA GLU A 440 -13.83 0.74 15.94
C GLU A 440 -15.16 0.21 15.41
N PHE A 441 -15.61 0.68 14.24
CA PHE A 441 -16.87 0.21 13.64
C PHE A 441 -16.76 -1.18 13.03
N SER A 442 -15.60 -1.57 12.48
CA SER A 442 -15.39 -2.93 11.96
C SER A 442 -15.40 -4.01 13.05
N LYS A 443 -15.24 -3.64 14.33
CA LYS A 443 -15.21 -4.58 15.47
C LYS A 443 -16.58 -4.83 16.10
N ILE A 444 -17.55 -3.93 15.92
CA ILE A 444 -18.87 -4.01 16.56
C ILE A 444 -19.84 -4.74 15.62
N ASN A 445 -19.68 -6.06 15.50
CA ASN A 445 -20.53 -6.97 14.72
C ASN A 445 -21.96 -7.13 15.30
N GLY A 446 -22.74 -6.05 15.43
CA GLY A 446 -24.15 -6.26 15.80
C GLY A 446 -25.07 -5.06 15.96
N GLU A 447 -24.57 -3.84 16.24
CA GLU A 447 -25.48 -2.75 16.62
C GLU A 447 -25.08 -1.34 16.15
N PHE A 448 -23.86 -1.16 15.64
CA PHE A 448 -23.41 0.14 15.12
C PHE A 448 -23.43 0.14 13.58
N SER A 449 -24.36 0.89 13.00
CA SER A 449 -24.50 1.07 11.56
C SER A 449 -23.36 1.94 10.99
N SER A 450 -22.89 1.63 9.78
CA SER A 450 -21.98 2.45 8.96
C SER A 450 -22.43 3.91 8.82
N ILE A 451 -23.73 4.17 9.00
CA ILE A 451 -24.32 5.50 9.04
C ILE A 451 -23.81 6.30 10.24
N THR A 452 -23.78 5.71 11.44
CA THR A 452 -23.31 6.38 12.65
C THR A 452 -21.83 6.72 12.56
N ALA A 453 -21.04 5.78 12.00
CA ALA A 453 -19.64 5.99 11.70
C ALA A 453 -19.40 7.18 10.77
N LEU A 454 -20.18 7.24 9.69
CA LEU A 454 -20.09 8.32 8.72
C LEU A 454 -20.52 9.67 9.34
N ILE A 455 -21.56 9.69 10.17
CA ILE A 455 -22.00 10.89 10.89
C ILE A 455 -20.87 11.40 11.80
N GLN A 456 -20.30 10.53 12.63
CA GLN A 456 -19.20 10.91 13.53
C GLN A 456 -17.96 11.39 12.76
N ALA A 457 -17.64 10.75 11.63
CA ALA A 457 -16.55 11.20 10.76
C ALA A 457 -16.81 12.61 10.21
N LYS A 458 -18.04 12.90 9.77
CA LYS A 458 -18.42 14.22 9.29
C LYS A 458 -18.35 15.28 10.39
N GLU A 459 -18.86 14.97 11.58
CA GLU A 459 -18.80 15.85 12.76
C GLU A 459 -17.34 16.15 13.14
N MET A 460 -16.49 15.11 13.21
CA MET A 460 -15.07 15.25 13.53
C MET A 460 -14.32 16.12 12.50
N LEU A 461 -14.67 16.02 11.22
CA LEU A 461 -14.12 16.91 10.17
C LEU A 461 -14.53 18.36 10.39
N ILE A 462 -15.82 18.62 10.62
CA ILE A 462 -16.35 19.96 10.83
C ILE A 462 -15.72 20.60 12.07
N ASP A 463 -15.66 19.86 13.18
CA ASP A 463 -15.07 20.34 14.43
C ASP A 463 -13.58 20.69 14.24
N TYR A 464 -12.83 19.80 13.61
CA TYR A 464 -11.42 20.05 13.31
C TYR A 464 -11.22 21.30 12.43
N LEU A 465 -12.07 21.44 11.40
CA LEU A 465 -12.04 22.56 10.47
C LEU A 465 -12.54 23.87 11.07
N LYS A 466 -13.35 23.85 12.15
CA LYS A 466 -13.78 25.06 12.88
C LYS A 466 -12.75 25.51 13.92
N ASP A 467 -12.07 24.57 14.56
CA ASP A 467 -11.16 24.90 15.67
C ASP A 467 -9.92 25.71 15.20
N GLY A 468 -9.90 26.97 15.62
CA GLY A 468 -8.79 27.91 15.40
C GLY A 468 -7.44 27.42 15.95
N LYS A 469 -7.45 26.55 16.97
CA LYS A 469 -6.23 25.99 17.58
C LYS A 469 -5.50 25.03 16.65
N ASN A 470 -6.19 24.47 15.66
CA ASN A 470 -5.58 23.56 14.69
C ASN A 470 -4.68 24.28 13.68
N GLY A 471 -4.75 25.62 13.61
CA GLY A 471 -3.86 26.46 12.81
C GLY A 471 -4.62 27.54 12.06
N ARG A 472 -3.88 28.48 11.48
CA ARG A 472 -4.46 29.54 10.62
C ARG A 472 -4.92 28.95 9.28
N THR A 473 -5.75 29.69 8.56
CA THR A 473 -6.33 29.30 7.26
C THR A 473 -5.54 29.88 6.08
N HIS A 474 -4.20 29.84 6.14
CA HIS A 474 -3.35 30.25 5.02
C HIS A 474 -3.40 29.22 3.87
N PRO A 475 -3.01 29.56 2.63
CA PRO A 475 -3.16 28.65 1.47
C PRO A 475 -2.64 27.24 1.73
N HIS A 476 -1.46 27.10 2.31
CA HIS A 476 -0.85 25.79 2.58
C HIS A 476 -0.95 25.36 4.05
N SER A 477 -1.95 25.85 4.78
CA SER A 477 -2.23 25.27 6.08
C SER A 477 -3.01 23.97 5.92
N PHE A 478 -2.81 23.04 6.86
CA PHE A 478 -3.51 21.76 6.82
C PHE A 478 -5.03 21.91 6.70
N ARG A 479 -5.63 22.85 7.45
CA ARG A 479 -7.07 23.15 7.38
C ARG A 479 -7.53 23.55 5.98
N THR A 480 -6.76 24.41 5.30
CA THR A 480 -7.09 24.86 3.94
C THR A 480 -6.96 23.73 2.93
N MET A 481 -5.88 22.94 3.00
CA MET A 481 -5.65 21.81 2.10
C MET A 481 -6.71 20.71 2.30
N LEU A 482 -7.07 20.45 3.56
CA LEU A 482 -8.14 19.51 3.90
C LEU A 482 -9.49 19.97 3.34
N LEU A 483 -9.89 21.23 3.58
CA LEU A 483 -11.15 21.76 3.06
C LEU A 483 -11.19 21.75 1.53
N GLN A 484 -10.07 22.09 0.86
CA GLN A 484 -9.96 21.98 -0.59
C GLN A 484 -10.19 20.55 -1.08
N GLY A 485 -9.53 19.56 -0.47
CA GLY A 485 -9.69 18.14 -0.84
C GLY A 485 -11.13 17.64 -0.65
N LEU A 486 -11.82 18.13 0.38
CA LEU A 486 -13.21 17.78 0.66
C LEU A 486 -14.19 18.37 -0.37
N LEU A 487 -13.95 19.62 -0.81
CA LEU A 487 -14.84 20.33 -1.73
C LEU A 487 -14.60 20.02 -3.21
N THR A 488 -13.35 19.78 -3.62
CA THR A 488 -12.99 19.55 -5.04
C THR A 488 -13.78 18.38 -5.64
N ASN A 489 -14.10 17.37 -4.82
CA ASN A 489 -14.87 16.21 -5.25
C ASN A 489 -16.40 16.41 -5.20
N LYS A 490 -16.90 17.46 -4.54
CA LYS A 490 -18.35 17.69 -4.35
C LYS A 490 -18.89 18.78 -5.26
N LEU A 491 -18.09 19.82 -5.52
CA LEU A 491 -18.53 20.99 -6.29
C LEU A 491 -18.13 20.92 -7.77
N GLU A 492 -17.42 19.87 -8.20
CA GLU A 492 -16.89 19.71 -9.57
C GLU A 492 -16.15 20.97 -10.07
N ARG A 493 -15.59 21.74 -9.14
CA ARG A 493 -14.87 22.99 -9.41
C ARG A 493 -13.49 22.89 -8.78
N GLU A 494 -12.48 23.11 -9.59
CA GLU A 494 -11.12 23.29 -9.08
C GLU A 494 -11.04 24.63 -8.34
N MET A 495 -10.64 24.57 -7.08
CA MET A 495 -10.38 25.75 -6.28
C MET A 495 -8.91 25.72 -5.88
N ASP A 496 -8.16 26.76 -6.24
CA ASP A 496 -6.79 26.88 -5.76
C ASP A 496 -6.77 27.17 -4.24
N LEU A 497 -5.64 26.86 -3.60
CA LEU A 497 -5.47 27.04 -2.16
C LEU A 497 -5.59 28.50 -1.71
N LYS A 498 -5.28 29.47 -2.58
CA LYS A 498 -5.37 30.90 -2.27
C LYS A 498 -6.84 31.35 -2.22
N TYR A 499 -7.66 30.85 -3.14
CA TYR A 499 -9.10 31.04 -3.15
C TYR A 499 -9.73 30.40 -1.92
N VAL A 500 -9.38 29.15 -1.60
CA VAL A 500 -9.92 28.45 -0.41
C VAL A 500 -9.53 29.19 0.87
N SER A 501 -8.28 29.62 0.99
CA SER A 501 -7.80 30.42 2.13
C SER A 501 -8.58 31.73 2.30
N LYS A 502 -8.79 32.48 1.21
CA LYS A 502 -9.49 33.77 1.23
C LYS A 502 -10.97 33.63 1.56
N ASN A 503 -11.61 32.56 1.11
CA ASN A 503 -13.04 32.31 1.25
C ASN A 503 -13.37 31.22 2.29
N TYR A 504 -12.42 30.91 3.17
CA TYR A 504 -12.47 29.71 4.03
C TYR A 504 -13.76 29.59 4.82
N SER A 505 -14.21 30.67 5.48
CA SER A 505 -15.43 30.64 6.30
C SER A 505 -16.68 30.34 5.48
N ASN A 506 -16.79 30.93 4.28
CA ASN A 506 -17.95 30.72 3.40
C ASN A 506 -17.96 29.30 2.84
N LEU A 507 -16.80 28.82 2.39
CA LEU A 507 -16.63 27.46 1.87
C LEU A 507 -16.83 26.39 2.95
N LEU A 508 -16.46 26.69 4.20
CA LEU A 508 -16.73 25.80 5.32
C LEU A 508 -18.23 25.76 5.66
N ALA A 509 -18.94 26.88 5.60
CA ALA A 509 -20.39 26.91 5.77
C ALA A 509 -21.10 26.12 4.66
N GLU A 510 -20.70 26.32 3.40
CA GLU A 510 -21.21 25.55 2.26
C GLU A 510 -20.93 24.05 2.43
N PHE A 511 -19.72 23.68 2.89
CA PHE A 511 -19.38 22.29 3.19
C PHE A 511 -20.24 21.69 4.31
N GLU A 512 -20.52 22.45 5.37
CA GLU A 512 -21.35 22.03 6.49
C GLU A 512 -22.80 21.75 6.03
N GLU A 513 -23.37 22.61 5.19
CA GLU A 513 -24.68 22.42 4.57
C GLU A 513 -24.72 21.17 3.67
N LEU A 514 -23.65 20.90 2.91
CA LEU A 514 -23.54 19.71 2.07
C LEU A 514 -23.41 18.40 2.87
N LEU A 515 -22.78 18.44 4.05
CA LEU A 515 -22.53 17.25 4.86
C LEU A 515 -23.71 16.85 5.73
N ILE A 516 -24.43 17.83 6.26
CA ILE A 516 -25.59 17.69 7.14
C ILE A 516 -26.78 18.35 6.44
N PRO A 517 -27.41 17.70 5.43
CA PRO A 517 -28.65 18.23 4.90
C PRO A 517 -29.62 18.37 6.07
N HIS A 518 -30.10 19.59 6.31
CA HIS A 518 -31.03 19.88 7.42
C HIS A 518 -32.07 18.77 7.49
N ARG A 519 -32.17 18.11 8.66
CA ARG A 519 -33.30 17.23 8.95
C ARG A 519 -34.54 18.03 8.61
N GLY A 520 -35.16 17.69 7.48
CA GLY A 520 -36.33 18.38 6.98
C GLY A 520 -37.34 18.50 8.11
N HIS A 521 -37.92 19.69 8.19
CA HIS A 521 -39.10 19.99 8.97
C HIS A 521 -39.98 18.75 9.12
N GLN A 522 -40.23 18.38 10.38
CA GLN A 522 -41.34 17.51 10.71
C GLN A 522 -42.56 18.06 9.95
N TYR A 523 -43.12 17.24 9.06
CA TYR A 523 -44.48 17.44 8.60
C TYR A 523 -45.36 17.40 9.85
N ILE A 524 -45.71 18.58 10.36
CA ILE A 524 -46.80 18.75 11.31
C ILE A 524 -48.06 18.53 10.47
N ASN A 525 -48.71 17.39 10.68
CA ASN A 525 -50.11 17.19 10.32
C ASN A 525 -51.01 18.02 11.22
#